data_AF-A0A3K0PIK6-F1
#
_entry.id   AF-A0A3K0PIK6-F1
#
_cell.length_a   1.000
_cell.length_b   1.000
_cell.length_c   1.000
_cell.angle_alpha   90.00
_cell.angle_beta   90.00
_cell.angle_gamma   90.00
#
_symmetry.space_group_name_H-M   'P 1'
#
loop_
_entity.id
_entity.type
_entity.pdbx_description
1 polymer ?
#
loop_
_entity_poly.entity_id
_entity_poly.type
_entity_poly.pdbx_seq_one_letter_code
_entity_poly.pdbx_strand_id
1 'polypeptide(L)'
;NPTYKGNGVKPIKQECMAHLYSKGWFLEQRLKISSESNAGPIDAVYPITDHLYFAVEWETGNISSSHRALNKICLGILNGSLLGGTLILPSREMYPFLTDRIGNYQELSPYFNVWRNFNIANGYLSVIEVEHDEIDVNAPLIPKGTDGRAKF
;
A
#
# COMPACT_ATOMS: atom_id res chain seq x y z
N ASN A 1 -5.35 -10.55 17.67
CA ASN A 1 -5.12 -11.98 17.90
C ASN A 1 -3.75 -12.40 17.34
N PRO A 2 -2.80 -12.82 18.19
CA PRO A 2 -1.43 -13.17 17.81
C PRO A 2 -1.28 -14.59 17.20
N THR A 3 -2.37 -15.20 16.72
CA THR A 3 -2.29 -16.48 16.01
C THR A 3 -1.42 -16.33 14.76
N TYR A 4 -0.35 -17.15 14.68
CA TYR A 4 0.57 -17.13 13.54
C TYR A 4 -0.16 -17.35 12.22
N LYS A 5 0.01 -16.41 11.30
CA LYS A 5 -0.68 -16.32 10.02
C LYS A 5 -2.20 -16.41 10.12
N GLY A 6 -2.80 -16.08 11.26
CA GLY A 6 -4.21 -16.33 11.55
C GLY A 6 -5.16 -15.32 10.91
N ASN A 7 -4.70 -14.09 10.66
CA ASN A 7 -5.56 -12.95 10.35
C ASN A 7 -5.55 -12.62 8.85
N GLY A 8 -6.72 -12.35 8.29
CA GLY A 8 -6.85 -11.70 6.99
C GLY A 8 -6.45 -10.23 7.04
N VAL A 9 -6.30 -9.62 5.86
CA VAL A 9 -5.82 -8.23 5.70
C VAL A 9 -6.82 -7.31 5.02
N LYS A 10 -7.80 -7.88 4.30
CA LYS A 10 -8.77 -7.11 3.51
C LYS A 10 -9.56 -6.11 4.36
N PRO A 11 -10.11 -6.48 5.53
CA PRO A 11 -10.85 -5.53 6.36
C PRO A 11 -10.00 -4.35 6.83
N ILE A 12 -8.71 -4.57 7.12
CA ILE A 12 -7.79 -3.53 7.59
C ILE A 12 -7.64 -2.41 6.54
N LYS A 13 -7.38 -2.81 5.28
CA LYS A 13 -7.30 -1.85 4.17
C LYS A 13 -8.64 -1.16 3.92
N GLN A 14 -9.75 -1.90 3.97
CA GLN A 14 -11.07 -1.36 3.66
C GLN A 14 -11.45 -0.20 4.59
N GLU A 15 -11.18 -0.32 5.90
CA GLU A 15 -11.46 0.75 6.85
C GLU A 15 -10.62 2.00 6.58
N CYS A 16 -9.32 1.82 6.27
CA CYS A 16 -8.47 2.95 5.88
C CYS A 16 -8.98 3.64 4.61
N MET A 17 -9.31 2.87 3.57
CA MET A 17 -9.84 3.42 2.31
C MET A 17 -11.19 4.12 2.50
N ALA A 18 -12.07 3.56 3.32
CA ALA A 18 -13.34 4.20 3.67
C ALA A 18 -13.13 5.54 4.37
N HIS A 19 -12.16 5.62 5.29
CA HIS A 19 -11.80 6.87 5.94
C HIS A 19 -11.26 7.90 4.95
N LEU A 20 -10.30 7.53 4.10
CA LEU A 20 -9.75 8.42 3.07
C LEU A 20 -10.86 8.94 2.14
N TYR A 21 -11.75 8.07 1.69
CA TYR A 21 -12.90 8.48 0.87
C TYR A 21 -13.78 9.52 1.57
N SER A 22 -14.07 9.30 2.86
CA SER A 22 -14.82 10.27 3.68
C SER A 22 -14.14 11.64 3.82
N LYS A 23 -12.82 11.71 3.57
CA LYS A 23 -12.01 12.92 3.58
C LYS A 23 -11.78 13.53 2.19
N GLY A 24 -12.53 13.08 1.18
CA GLY A 24 -12.48 13.63 -0.17
C GLY A 24 -11.43 12.99 -1.08
N TRP A 25 -10.87 11.84 -0.70
CA TRP A 25 -10.01 11.07 -1.60
C TRP A 25 -10.86 10.29 -2.61
N PHE A 26 -10.31 10.11 -3.81
CA PHE A 26 -10.90 9.25 -4.83
C PHE A 26 -10.24 7.87 -4.77
N LEU A 27 -11.05 6.82 -4.70
CA LEU A 27 -10.56 5.44 -4.63
C LEU A 27 -10.40 4.82 -6.03
N GLU A 28 -9.50 3.84 -6.12
CA GLU A 28 -9.28 2.97 -7.30
C GLU A 28 -9.10 3.74 -8.62
N GLN A 29 -8.35 4.85 -8.57
CA GLN A 29 -8.19 5.74 -9.71
C GLN A 29 -7.12 5.22 -10.69
N ARG A 30 -7.53 5.12 -11.96
CA ARG A 30 -6.61 4.83 -13.07
C ARG A 30 -6.04 6.11 -13.62
N LEU A 31 -4.90 6.53 -13.07
CA LEU A 31 -4.14 7.63 -13.63
C LEU A 31 -3.40 7.19 -14.90
N LYS A 32 -3.14 8.14 -15.81
CA LYS A 32 -2.26 7.91 -16.96
C LYS A 32 -0.80 7.99 -16.51
N ILE A 33 -0.35 6.91 -15.86
CA ILE A 33 0.97 6.82 -15.21
C ILE A 33 2.07 6.43 -16.23
N SER A 34 1.69 5.75 -17.32
CA SER A 34 2.57 5.37 -18.42
C SER A 34 1.90 5.58 -19.77
N SER A 35 2.72 5.79 -20.80
CA SER A 35 2.28 5.87 -22.21
C SER A 35 1.64 4.57 -22.71
N GLU A 36 1.97 3.44 -22.07
CA GLU A 36 1.37 2.13 -22.33
C GLU A 36 0.38 1.75 -21.22
N SER A 37 -0.77 1.22 -21.63
CA SER A 37 -2.05 1.16 -20.89
C SER A 37 -2.17 0.09 -19.80
N ASN A 38 -1.14 -0.17 -18.97
CA ASN A 38 -1.13 -1.38 -18.13
C ASN A 38 -0.87 -1.19 -16.62
N ALA A 39 -0.67 0.02 -16.11
CA ALA A 39 -0.64 0.21 -14.67
C ALA A 39 -2.05 0.01 -14.06
N GLY A 40 -2.16 -0.87 -13.07
CA GLY A 40 -3.38 -1.01 -12.27
C GLY A 40 -3.75 0.29 -11.55
N PRO A 41 -5.00 0.44 -11.07
CA PRO A 41 -5.43 1.62 -10.33
C PRO A 41 -4.54 1.88 -9.10
N ILE A 42 -4.45 3.14 -8.69
CA ILE A 42 -3.92 3.53 -7.38
C ILE A 42 -5.06 3.41 -6.37
N ASP A 43 -4.79 2.83 -5.20
CA ASP A 43 -5.79 2.59 -4.16
C ASP A 43 -6.57 3.86 -3.79
N ALA A 44 -5.88 4.96 -3.51
CA ALA A 44 -6.49 6.25 -3.26
C ALA A 44 -5.65 7.41 -3.80
N VAL A 45 -6.31 8.45 -4.29
CA VAL A 45 -5.67 9.70 -4.73
C VAL A 45 -6.40 10.91 -4.17
N TYR A 46 -5.64 11.94 -3.82
CA TYR A 46 -6.16 13.24 -3.42
C TYR A 46 -5.84 14.28 -4.50
N PRO A 47 -6.84 15.03 -5.01
CA PRO A 47 -6.59 16.07 -5.99
C PRO A 47 -5.86 17.26 -5.34
N ILE A 48 -4.67 17.60 -5.84
CA ILE A 48 -3.96 18.83 -5.49
C ILE A 48 -4.40 19.95 -6.45
N THR A 49 -4.52 19.61 -7.74
CA THR A 49 -5.15 20.40 -8.80
C THR A 49 -5.91 19.45 -9.72
N ASP A 50 -6.57 19.97 -10.77
CA ASP A 50 -7.33 19.15 -11.74
C ASP A 50 -6.52 18.05 -12.43
N HIS A 51 -5.19 18.20 -12.49
CA HIS A 51 -4.29 17.30 -13.23
C HIS A 51 -3.14 16.76 -12.39
N LEU A 52 -3.07 17.12 -11.10
CA LEU A 52 -2.00 16.74 -10.20
C LEU A 52 -2.57 16.15 -8.91
N TYR A 53 -2.11 14.96 -8.55
CA TYR A 53 -2.65 14.21 -7.42
C TYR A 53 -1.57 13.83 -6.41
N PHE A 54 -1.99 13.51 -5.19
CA PHE A 54 -1.16 12.78 -4.23
C PHE A 54 -1.69 11.36 -4.09
N ALA A 55 -0.82 10.37 -4.17
CA ALA A 55 -1.20 8.96 -4.14
C ALA A 55 -1.04 8.34 -2.75
N VAL A 56 -1.94 7.41 -2.42
CA VAL A 56 -1.77 6.45 -1.32
C VAL A 56 -1.97 5.05 -1.89
N GLU A 57 -1.02 4.16 -1.60
CA GLU A 57 -1.11 2.73 -1.85
C GLU A 57 -1.05 2.00 -0.51
N TRP A 58 -1.93 1.03 -0.29
CA TRP A 58 -1.92 0.18 0.90
C TRP A 58 -1.55 -1.25 0.50
N GLU A 59 -0.42 -1.72 1.00
CA GLU A 59 0.02 -3.08 0.75
C GLU A 59 -0.73 -4.09 1.62
N THR A 60 -1.58 -4.89 0.97
CA THR A 60 -2.13 -6.14 1.52
C THR A 60 -1.74 -7.36 0.69
N GLY A 61 -0.75 -7.22 -0.19
CA GLY A 61 -0.29 -8.27 -1.09
C GLY A 61 1.12 -8.73 -0.74
N ASN A 62 1.69 -9.54 -1.62
CA ASN A 62 3.06 -10.00 -1.49
C ASN A 62 4.06 -8.83 -1.59
N ILE A 63 5.23 -8.93 -0.95
CA ILE A 63 6.29 -7.91 -1.03
C ILE A 63 6.60 -7.41 -2.45
N SER A 64 6.55 -8.28 -3.47
CA SER A 64 6.72 -7.90 -4.87
C SER A 64 5.70 -6.86 -5.37
N SER A 65 4.50 -6.85 -4.79
CA SER A 65 3.47 -5.85 -5.08
C SER A 65 3.84 -4.48 -4.49
N SER A 66 4.60 -4.43 -3.39
CA SER A 66 5.10 -3.16 -2.82
C SER A 66 6.11 -2.49 -3.73
N HIS A 67 7.01 -3.28 -4.35
CA HIS A 67 7.89 -2.76 -5.38
C HIS A 67 7.11 -2.19 -6.56
N ARG A 68 6.05 -2.89 -6.99
CA ARG A 68 5.18 -2.41 -8.08
C ARG A 68 4.45 -1.12 -7.68
N ALA A 69 3.97 -1.01 -6.45
CA ALA A 69 3.30 0.18 -5.93
C ALA A 69 4.24 1.40 -5.92
N LEU A 70 5.44 1.27 -5.34
CA LEU A 70 6.43 2.36 -5.34
C LEU A 70 6.86 2.75 -6.75
N ASN A 71 7.11 1.78 -7.63
CA ASN A 71 7.46 2.09 -9.02
C ASN A 71 6.31 2.82 -9.74
N LYS A 72 5.06 2.45 -9.49
CA LYS A 72 3.88 3.13 -10.03
C LYS A 72 3.82 4.58 -9.55
N ILE A 73 4.03 4.84 -8.26
CA ILE A 73 4.09 6.20 -7.72
C ILE A 73 5.24 7.00 -8.36
N CYS A 74 6.44 6.44 -8.41
CA CYS A 74 7.60 7.11 -9.00
C CYS A 74 7.39 7.46 -10.48
N LEU A 75 6.79 6.56 -11.27
CA LEU A 75 6.44 6.85 -12.66
C LEU A 75 5.42 7.99 -12.77
N GLY A 76 4.44 8.04 -11.86
CA GLY A 76 3.46 9.12 -11.80
C GLY A 76 4.09 10.46 -11.41
N ILE A 77 5.14 10.44 -10.59
CA ILE A 77 5.90 11.66 -10.27
C ILE A 77 6.73 12.10 -11.48
N LEU A 78 7.45 11.17 -12.12
CA LEU A 78 8.30 11.46 -13.28
C LEU A 78 7.52 12.02 -14.48
N ASN A 79 6.26 11.61 -14.64
CA ASN A 79 5.41 12.09 -15.73
C ASN A 79 4.56 13.33 -15.38
N GLY A 80 4.65 13.83 -14.14
CA GLY A 80 3.92 15.00 -13.67
C GLY A 80 2.44 14.78 -13.34
N SER A 81 1.96 13.54 -13.26
CA SER A 81 0.57 13.22 -12.84
C SER A 81 0.42 13.12 -11.31
N LEU A 82 1.51 12.87 -10.59
CA LEU A 82 1.57 12.84 -9.14
C LEU A 82 2.56 13.88 -8.61
N LEU A 83 2.15 14.64 -7.60
CA LEU A 83 3.07 15.44 -6.78
C LEU A 83 3.86 14.54 -5.84
N GLY A 84 3.29 13.39 -5.47
CA GLY A 84 3.92 12.46 -4.57
C GLY A 84 3.04 11.27 -4.26
N GLY A 85 3.54 10.39 -3.40
CA GLY A 85 2.73 9.34 -2.85
C GLY A 85 3.32 8.65 -1.64
N THR A 86 2.45 7.91 -0.96
CA THR A 86 2.79 7.14 0.22
C THR A 86 2.42 5.67 0.02
N LEU A 87 3.36 4.77 0.33
CA LEU A 87 3.05 3.36 0.53
C LEU A 87 2.84 3.09 2.02
N ILE A 88 1.73 2.46 2.38
CA ILE A 88 1.46 1.98 3.74
C ILE A 88 1.63 0.46 3.75
N LEU A 89 2.39 -0.06 4.71
CA LEU A 89 2.57 -1.52 4.87
C LEU A 89 2.87 -1.88 6.33
N PRO A 90 2.58 -3.12 6.76
CA PRO A 90 2.76 -3.53 8.14
C PRO A 90 4.23 -3.62 8.55
N SER A 91 4.45 -3.52 9.86
CA SER A 91 5.73 -3.81 10.50
C SER A 91 6.08 -5.29 10.48
N ARG A 92 7.36 -5.59 10.77
CA ARG A 92 7.83 -6.97 10.96
C ARG A 92 7.23 -7.65 12.19
N GLU A 93 6.76 -6.90 13.19
CA GLU A 93 6.11 -7.45 14.39
C GLU A 93 4.63 -7.77 14.14
N MET A 94 3.94 -7.00 13.29
CA MET A 94 2.56 -7.30 12.89
C MET A 94 2.49 -8.44 11.86
N TYR A 95 3.46 -8.48 10.95
CA TYR A 95 3.53 -9.44 9.84
C TYR A 95 3.27 -10.92 10.21
N PRO A 96 3.83 -11.49 11.30
CA PRO A 96 3.68 -12.90 11.63
C PRO A 96 2.23 -13.32 11.91
N PHE A 97 1.35 -12.37 12.23
CA PHE A 97 -0.06 -12.65 12.53
C PHE A 97 -0.97 -12.53 11.30
N LEU A 98 -0.49 -11.93 10.22
CA LEU A 98 -1.23 -11.71 8.99
C LEU A 98 -1.08 -12.87 8.01
N THR A 99 -1.95 -12.94 7.00
CA THR A 99 -1.88 -13.97 5.96
C THR A 99 -0.47 -14.06 5.34
N ASP A 100 -0.12 -15.24 4.83
CA ASP A 100 1.26 -15.54 4.47
C ASP A 100 1.83 -14.64 3.38
N ARG A 101 3.12 -14.29 3.51
CA ARG A 101 3.94 -13.56 2.55
C ARG A 101 3.50 -12.13 2.23
N ILE A 102 2.71 -11.50 3.10
CA ILE A 102 2.39 -10.07 3.02
C ILE A 102 3.68 -9.23 3.08
N GLY A 103 3.77 -8.17 2.27
CA GLY A 103 4.89 -7.24 2.34
C GLY A 103 5.00 -6.59 3.73
N ASN A 104 6.21 -6.36 4.21
CA ASN A 104 6.48 -5.67 5.47
C ASN A 104 7.61 -4.63 5.29
N TYR A 105 7.62 -3.62 6.14
CA TYR A 105 8.55 -2.49 6.03
C TYR A 105 10.02 -2.93 6.02
N GLN A 106 10.39 -3.84 6.92
CA GLN A 106 11.78 -4.29 7.10
C GLN A 106 12.29 -5.06 5.88
N GLU A 107 11.43 -5.82 5.19
CA GLU A 107 11.78 -6.51 3.95
C GLU A 107 11.91 -5.55 2.76
N LEU A 108 11.16 -4.45 2.77
CA LEU A 108 11.20 -3.43 1.72
C LEU A 108 12.36 -2.44 1.89
N SER A 109 12.71 -2.09 3.13
CA SER A 109 13.66 -1.01 3.45
C SER A 109 15.07 -1.14 2.85
N PRO A 110 15.64 -2.35 2.63
CA PRO A 110 16.93 -2.48 1.94
C PRO A 110 16.93 -1.90 0.53
N TYR A 111 15.76 -1.80 -0.12
CA TYR A 111 15.61 -1.26 -1.47
C TYR A 111 15.43 0.25 -1.53
N PHE A 112 15.32 0.95 -0.39
CA PHE A 112 15.07 2.40 -0.37
C PHE A 112 16.11 3.21 -1.11
N ASN A 113 17.37 2.77 -1.11
CA ASN A 113 18.42 3.44 -1.88
C ASN A 113 18.14 3.42 -3.39
N VAL A 114 17.44 2.42 -3.93
CA VAL A 114 17.06 2.42 -5.35
C VAL A 114 16.12 3.58 -5.66
N TRP A 115 15.06 3.76 -4.87
CA TRP A 115 14.08 4.83 -5.10
C TRP A 115 14.62 6.22 -4.77
N ARG A 116 15.54 6.35 -3.79
CA ARG A 116 16.23 7.62 -3.49
C ARG A 116 17.09 8.14 -4.63
N ASN A 117 17.53 7.27 -5.55
CA ASN A 117 18.39 7.64 -6.68
C ASN A 117 17.60 8.10 -7.92
N PHE A 118 16.26 8.16 -7.86
CA PHE A 118 15.50 8.73 -8.96
C PHE A 118 15.67 10.25 -9.04
N ASN A 119 16.00 10.74 -10.23
CA ASN A 119 16.16 12.17 -10.49
C ASN A 119 14.79 12.85 -10.62
N ILE A 120 14.21 13.23 -9.48
CA ILE A 120 12.92 13.87 -9.37
C ILE A 120 13.14 15.32 -8.93
N ALA A 121 12.83 16.28 -9.81
CA ALA A 121 13.03 17.70 -9.52
C ALA A 121 12.03 18.21 -8.46
N ASN A 122 10.78 17.76 -8.55
CA ASN A 122 9.70 18.09 -7.61
C ASN A 122 8.91 16.82 -7.33
N GLY A 123 8.94 16.33 -6.10
CA GLY A 123 8.13 15.19 -5.71
C GLY A 123 8.37 14.73 -4.28
N TYR A 124 7.41 13.99 -3.74
CA TYR A 124 7.50 13.39 -2.42
C TYR A 124 7.19 11.90 -2.48
N LEU A 125 8.06 11.07 -1.91
CA LEU A 125 7.83 9.64 -1.77
C LEU A 125 8.07 9.25 -0.31
N SER A 126 7.09 8.61 0.31
CA SER A 126 7.24 8.06 1.65
C SER A 126 6.70 6.65 1.79
N VAL A 127 7.19 5.99 2.83
CA VAL A 127 6.72 4.68 3.27
C VAL A 127 6.33 4.83 4.73
N ILE A 128 5.09 4.46 5.06
CA ILE A 128 4.58 4.47 6.44
C ILE A 128 4.48 3.01 6.90
N GLU A 129 5.24 2.71 7.96
CA GLU A 129 5.09 1.47 8.71
C GLU A 129 3.91 1.60 9.68
N VAL A 130 3.03 0.59 9.69
CA VAL A 130 1.92 0.48 10.65
C VAL A 130 2.02 -0.79 11.48
N GLU A 131 1.58 -0.71 12.72
CA GLU A 131 1.59 -1.82 13.68
C GLU A 131 0.26 -1.88 14.44
N HIS A 132 0.00 -3.01 15.11
CA HIS A 132 -1.14 -3.17 16.01
C HIS A 132 -0.86 -2.47 17.35
N ASP A 133 -1.91 -1.93 17.98
CA ASP A 133 -1.74 -1.27 19.28
C ASP A 133 -1.46 -2.27 20.41
N GLU A 134 -2.10 -3.45 20.36
CA GLU A 134 -1.97 -4.50 21.36
C GLU A 134 -2.19 -5.90 20.79
N ILE A 135 -1.76 -6.91 21.56
CA ILE A 135 -2.02 -8.33 21.29
C ILE A 135 -2.94 -8.92 22.36
N ASP A 136 -4.03 -9.53 21.92
CA ASP A 136 -4.93 -10.31 22.78
C ASP A 136 -5.25 -11.64 22.09
N VAL A 137 -5.05 -12.75 22.80
CA VAL A 137 -5.35 -14.12 22.38
C VAL A 137 -6.85 -14.39 22.30
N ASN A 138 -7.65 -13.64 23.05
CA ASN A 138 -9.12 -13.76 23.06
C ASN A 138 -9.79 -12.90 21.99
N ALA A 139 -9.09 -11.93 21.41
CA ALA A 139 -9.61 -11.15 20.30
C ALA A 139 -9.98 -12.06 19.11
N PRO A 140 -11.07 -11.77 18.38
CA PRO A 140 -11.44 -12.55 17.21
C PRO A 140 -10.36 -12.45 16.11
N LEU A 141 -10.28 -13.50 15.27
CA LEU A 141 -9.45 -13.48 14.08
C LEU A 141 -10.11 -12.61 13.00
N ILE A 142 -9.29 -11.84 12.28
CA ILE A 142 -9.78 -11.14 11.08
C ILE A 142 -10.03 -12.19 9.98
N PRO A 143 -11.22 -12.21 9.35
CA PRO A 143 -11.54 -13.23 8.36
C PRO A 143 -10.60 -13.16 7.15
N LYS A 144 -10.18 -14.33 6.66
CA LYS A 144 -9.38 -14.47 5.44
C LYS A 144 -10.26 -14.54 4.21
N GLY A 145 -9.75 -14.02 3.09
CA GLY A 145 -10.33 -14.25 1.78
C GLY A 145 -10.04 -15.65 1.24
N THR A 146 -10.63 -15.98 0.09
CA THR A 146 -10.44 -17.24 -0.63
C THR A 146 -9.37 -17.15 -1.72
N ASP A 147 -8.47 -16.17 -1.65
CA ASP A 147 -7.52 -15.86 -2.71
C ASP A 147 -6.33 -16.84 -2.78
N GLY A 148 -5.82 -17.09 -3.99
CA GLY A 148 -4.60 -17.87 -4.22
C GLY A 148 -4.76 -19.38 -3.98
N ARG A 149 -3.99 -19.94 -3.03
CA ARG A 149 -3.96 -21.38 -2.69
C ARG A 149 -4.70 -21.70 -1.39
N ALA A 150 -5.65 -20.84 -0.97
CA ALA A 150 -6.44 -21.10 0.22
C ALA A 150 -7.11 -22.48 0.14
N LYS A 151 -6.80 -23.37 1.08
CA LYS A 151 -7.55 -24.61 1.29
C LYS A 151 -8.60 -24.31 2.36
N PHE A 152 -9.85 -24.64 2.06
CA PHE A 152 -11.00 -24.49 2.93
C PHE A 152 -10.79 -25.17 4.28
#